data_AF-A0A0J8VKW5-F1
#
_entry.id   AF-A0A0J8VKW5-F1
#
_cell.length_a   1.000
_cell.length_b   1.000
_cell.length_c   1.000
_cell.angle_alpha   90.00
_cell.angle_beta   90.00
_cell.angle_gamma   90.00
#
_symmetry.space_group_name_H-M   'P 1'
#
loop_
_entity.id
_entity.type
_entity.pdbx_description
1 polymer ?
#
loop_
_entity_poly.entity_id
_entity_poly.type
_entity_poly.pdbx_seq_one_letter_code
_entity_poly.pdbx_strand_id
1 'polypeptide(L)' 'MKGTFGNYSEERSVKFQNTVSPAEEIMGEIVMQILKKGQAITKRSICLHIILNLETTTDPAVKAHLNDLLGLIFSKKPD' A
#
# COMPACT_ATOMS: atom_id res chain seq x y z
N MET A 1 -20.74 21.47 -19.90
CA MET A 1 -19.54 21.97 -19.20
C MET A 1 -18.33 21.21 -19.70
N LYS A 2 -17.26 21.94 -19.99
CA LYS A 2 -16.01 21.43 -20.55
C LYS A 2 -15.11 20.85 -19.47
N GLY A 3 -14.39 19.81 -19.84
CA GLY A 3 -13.25 19.25 -19.11
C GLY A 3 -12.47 18.32 -20.05
N THR A 4 -11.88 18.90 -21.09
CA THR A 4 -10.93 18.20 -21.97
C THR A 4 -9.62 18.04 -21.20
N PHE A 5 -9.27 16.82 -20.80
CA PHE A 5 -7.92 16.49 -20.38
C PHE A 5 -7.14 16.02 -21.61
N GLY A 6 -6.05 16.73 -21.85
CA GLY A 6 -5.29 16.71 -23.08
C GLY A 6 -4.67 15.36 -23.43
N ASN A 7 -4.49 15.21 -24.73
CA ASN A 7 -3.72 14.20 -25.41
C ASN A 7 -2.32 14.04 -24.78
N TYR A 8 -1.98 12.81 -24.40
CA TYR A 8 -0.58 12.37 -24.30
C TYR A 8 -0.36 11.35 -25.40
N SER A 9 0.42 11.77 -26.39
CA SER A 9 0.83 11.03 -27.57
C SER A 9 1.75 9.86 -27.22
N GLU A 10 1.51 8.74 -27.92
CA GLU A 10 2.39 7.65 -28.33
C GLU A 10 3.53 7.12 -27.41
N GLU A 11 3.58 5.78 -27.35
CA GLU A 11 4.79 4.97 -27.16
C GLU A 11 5.46 4.87 -25.78
N ARG A 12 4.84 4.03 -24.95
CA ARG A 12 5.47 2.79 -24.44
C ARG A 12 4.35 1.92 -23.88
N SER A 13 3.99 0.86 -24.58
CA SER A 13 3.19 -0.21 -24.00
C SER A 13 4.05 -0.95 -22.96
N VAL A 14 4.23 -0.33 -21.79
CA VAL A 14 4.61 -1.04 -20.58
C VAL A 14 3.44 -1.95 -20.28
N LYS A 15 3.58 -3.24 -20.60
CA LYS A 15 2.68 -4.26 -20.08
C LYS A 15 2.83 -4.23 -18.55
N PHE A 16 2.00 -3.44 -17.87
CA PHE A 16 1.74 -3.63 -16.46
C PHE A 16 1.08 -5.01 -16.36
N GLN A 17 1.88 -6.03 -16.06
CA GLN A 17 1.32 -7.27 -15.53
C GLN A 17 0.60 -6.87 -14.25
N ASN A 18 -0.72 -6.75 -14.34
CA ASN A 18 -1.60 -6.19 -13.32
C ASN A 18 -1.81 -7.17 -12.15
N THR A 19 -0.78 -7.93 -11.80
CA THR A 19 -0.77 -8.85 -10.66
C THR A 19 -0.19 -8.11 -9.49
N VAL A 20 -1.02 -7.30 -8.83
CA VAL A 20 -0.69 -6.72 -7.53
C VAL A 20 -0.39 -7.88 -6.58
N SER A 21 0.78 -7.86 -5.94
CA SER A 21 1.08 -8.88 -4.94
C SER A 21 0.14 -8.70 -3.74
N PRO A 22 -0.23 -9.79 -3.01
CA PRO A 22 -1.08 -9.68 -1.82
C PRO A 22 -0.58 -8.65 -0.79
N ALA A 23 0.75 -8.50 -0.67
CA ALA A 23 1.35 -7.51 0.22
C ALA A 23 1.12 -6.05 -0.25
N GLU A 24 1.19 -5.79 -1.57
CA GLU A 24 0.89 -4.47 -2.14
C GLU A 24 -0.59 -4.13 -2.02
N GLU A 25 -1.47 -5.12 -2.17
CA GLU A 25 -2.92 -4.94 -1.98
C GLU A 25 -3.23 -4.56 -0.53
N ILE A 26 -2.69 -5.30 0.44
CA ILE A 26 -2.83 -5.02 1.88
C ILE A 26 -2.26 -3.62 2.23
N MET A 27 -1.11 -3.26 1.68
CA MET A 27 -0.55 -1.91 1.87
C MET A 27 -1.44 -0.82 1.28
N GLY A 28 -1.98 -1.05 0.10
CA GLY A 28 -2.92 -0.14 -0.55
C GLY A 28 -4.16 0.08 0.32
N GLU A 29 -4.70 -0.99 0.91
CA GLU A 29 -5.83 -0.90 1.82
C GLU A 29 -5.49 -0.09 3.09
N ILE A 30 -4.34 -0.36 3.72
CA ILE A 30 -3.89 0.37 4.92
C ILE A 30 -3.74 1.87 4.64
N VAL A 31 -3.09 2.22 3.52
CA VAL A 31 -2.92 3.62 3.11
C VAL A 31 -4.28 4.28 2.85
N MET A 32 -5.20 3.56 2.19
CA MET A 32 -6.54 4.07 1.95
C MET A 32 -7.31 4.30 3.26
N GLN A 33 -7.17 3.42 4.26
CA GLN A 33 -7.78 3.60 5.58
C GLN A 33 -7.23 4.85 6.29
N ILE A 34 -5.92 5.09 6.21
CA ILE A 34 -5.27 6.29 6.79
C ILE A 34 -5.80 7.57 6.12
N LEU A 35 -5.88 7.58 4.79
CA LEU A 35 -6.39 8.71 4.02
C LEU A 35 -7.87 8.97 4.29
N LYS A 36 -8.70 7.93 4.35
CA LYS A 36 -10.14 8.05 4.67
C LYS A 36 -10.38 8.65 6.06
N LYS A 37 -9.46 8.44 7.01
CA LYS A 37 -9.49 9.05 8.35
C LYS A 37 -8.94 10.48 8.38
N GLY A 38 -8.50 11.03 7.24
CA GLY A 38 -7.87 12.35 7.15
C GLY A 38 -6.51 12.43 7.85
N GLN A 39 -5.86 11.28 8.08
CA GLN A 39 -4.58 11.22 8.78
C GLN A 39 -3.42 11.33 7.78
N ALA A 40 -2.31 11.92 8.22
CA ALA A 40 -1.09 11.96 7.42
C ALA A 40 -0.49 10.55 7.27
N ILE A 41 -0.02 10.23 6.07
CA ILE A 41 0.73 9.00 5.79
C ILE A 41 2.14 9.17 6.34
N THR A 42 2.40 8.52 7.46
CA THR A 42 3.68 8.55 8.18
C THR A 42 4.05 7.12 8.54
N LYS A 43 5.34 6.83 8.74
CA LYS A 43 5.76 5.51 9.25
C LYS A 43 4.99 5.12 10.51
N ARG A 44 4.76 6.09 11.41
CA ARG A 44 3.96 5.88 12.62
C ARG A 44 2.51 5.48 12.33
N SER A 45 1.81 6.19 11.45
CA SER A 45 0.40 5.88 11.14
C SER A 45 0.27 4.55 10.39
N ILE A 46 1.20 4.24 9.50
CA ILE A 46 1.28 2.94 8.82
C ILE A 46 1.52 1.80 9.82
N CYS A 47 2.55 1.90 10.66
CA CYS A 47 2.86 0.86 11.66
C CYS A 47 1.69 0.63 12.62
N LEU A 48 1.02 1.70 13.07
CA LEU A 48 -0.12 1.56 13.97
C LEU A 48 -1.27 0.78 13.30
N HIS A 49 -1.58 1.09 12.04
CA HIS A 49 -2.60 0.34 11.30
C HIS A 49 -2.20 -1.11 11.04
N ILE A 50 -0.92 -1.40 10.75
CA ILE A 50 -0.44 -2.78 10.58
C ILE A 50 -0.61 -3.58 11.88
N ILE A 51 -0.23 -3.00 13.03
CA ILE A 51 -0.35 -3.65 14.34
C ILE A 51 -1.82 -3.94 14.67
N LEU A 52 -2.72 -2.97 14.45
CA LEU A 52 -4.15 -3.17 14.66
C LEU A 52 -4.70 -4.31 13.79
N ASN A 53 -4.28 -4.38 12.52
CA ASN A 53 -4.69 -5.47 11.63
C ASN A 53 -4.12 -6.83 12.05
N LEU A 54 -2.90 -6.88 12.60
CA LEU A 54 -2.31 -8.11 13.15
C LEU A 54 -3.10 -8.64 14.35
N GLU A 55 -3.60 -7.75 15.20
CA GLU A 55 -4.40 -8.10 16.38
C GLU A 55 -5.80 -8.63 16.00
N THR A 56 -6.41 -8.08 14.95
CA THR A 56 -7.78 -8.43 14.54
C THR A 56 -7.88 -9.58 13.55
N THR A 57 -6.81 -9.85 12.79
CA THR A 57 -6.83 -10.88 11.74
C THR A 57 -6.65 -12.29 12.33
N THR A 58 -7.39 -13.28 11.81
CA THR A 58 -7.22 -14.70 12.16
C THR A 58 -6.50 -15.51 11.08
N ASP A 59 -6.36 -14.95 9.88
CA ASP A 59 -5.69 -15.59 8.75
C ASP A 59 -4.14 -15.54 8.90
N PRO A 60 -3.47 -16.71 8.96
CA PRO A 60 -2.01 -16.76 9.07
C PRO A 60 -1.28 -16.21 7.84
N ALA A 61 -1.85 -16.28 6.64
CA ALA A 61 -1.21 -15.77 5.42
C ALA A 61 -1.16 -14.23 5.45
N VAL A 62 -2.26 -13.60 5.83
CA VAL A 62 -2.33 -12.14 6.00
C VAL A 62 -1.39 -11.67 7.12
N LYS A 63 -1.29 -12.42 8.23
CA LYS A 63 -0.33 -12.12 9.30
C LYS A 63 1.13 -12.18 8.82
N ALA A 64 1.47 -13.17 7.99
CA ALA A 64 2.80 -13.26 7.40
C ALA A 64 3.11 -12.03 6.55
N HIS A 65 2.18 -11.63 5.67
CA HIS A 65 2.34 -10.43 4.85
C HIS A 65 2.47 -9.14 5.67
N LEU A 66 1.66 -8.97 6.71
CA LEU A 66 1.77 -7.81 7.62
C LEU A 66 3.12 -7.77 8.35
N ASN A 67 3.64 -8.92 8.78
CA ASN A 67 4.98 -9.02 9.37
C ASN A 67 6.08 -8.70 8.35
N ASP A 68 5.97 -9.16 7.11
CA ASP A 68 6.92 -8.82 6.05
C ASP A 68 6.92 -7.30 5.78
N LEU A 69 5.75 -6.67 5.79
CA LEU A 69 5.60 -5.22 5.63
C LEU A 69 6.25 -4.45 6.78
N LEU A 70 6.08 -4.88 8.03
CA LEU A 70 6.83 -4.31 9.16
C LEU A 70 8.34 -4.50 8.95
N GLY A 71 8.76 -5.70 8.53
CA GLY A 71 10.13 -6.01 8.17
C GLY A 71 10.70 -5.01 7.16
N LEU A 72 9.95 -4.69 6.11
CA LEU A 72 10.35 -3.70 5.09
C LEU A 72 10.38 -2.26 5.62
N ILE A 73 9.41 -1.86 6.44
CA ILE A 73 9.34 -0.51 7.01
C ILE A 73 10.50 -0.27 8.00
N PHE A 74 10.88 -1.30 8.76
CA PHE A 74 11.97 -1.24 9.73
C PHE A 74 13.33 -1.63 9.14
N SER A 75 13.36 -2.29 7.99
CA SER A 75 14.59 -2.54 7.24
C SER A 75 15.14 -1.21 6.80
N LYS A 76 16.18 -0.77 7.50
CA LYS A 76 17.02 0.33 7.06
C LYS A 76 17.69 -0.15 5.77
N LYS A 77 17.16 0.23 4.61
CA LYS A 77 17.93 0.11 3.37
C LYS A 77 19.23 0.88 3.63
N PRO A 78 20.42 0.25 3.60
CA PRO A 78 21.64 1.03 3.46
C PRO A 78 21.50 1.71 2.08
N ASP A 79 21.45 3.04 2.11
CA ASP A 79 21.60 3.85 0.91
C ASP A 79 22.92 3.52 0.20
#